data_AF-A0A3D1CSF1-F1
#
_entry.id   AF-A0A3D1CSF1-F1
#
_cell.length_a   1.000
_cell.length_b   1.000
_cell.length_c   1.000
_cell.angle_alpha   90.00
_cell.angle_beta   90.00
_cell.angle_gamma   90.00
#
_symmetry.space_group_name_H-M   'P 1'
#
loop_
_entity.id
_entity.type
_entity.pdbx_description
1 polymer ?
#
loop_
_entity_poly.entity_id
_entity_poly.type
_entity_poly.pdbx_seq_one_letter_code
_entity_poly.pdbx_strand_id
1 'polypeptide(L)'
;MKQKTALVSVLLLTLVISSFVYITRKLNSSEKNLCANSITCVGNLSTVVEYDTQATFLGETVPVPPINLALETSKSVVLGKSTEVEKSNSQEKHIYIDLSKQKLYTFEKDQKIFETLVSTGKWGRTPVGEFKIWVKIRSTTMSGGSGSDYYYLPNVPYVMYFYNDQVPKARGYGLHGAYWHNNFGHEMSHGCVNLRETDAKLIYDWASPTSFKSTTHASSDDPGTPISICNQIQFQEGLKPLCLE
;
A
#
# COMPACT_ATOMS: atom_id res chain seq x y z
N MET A 1 12.53 63.06 -2.22
CA MET A 1 12.51 62.08 -3.33
C MET A 1 13.29 60.79 -3.03
N LYS A 2 14.51 60.82 -2.48
CA LYS A 2 15.36 59.63 -2.25
C LYS A 2 14.76 58.51 -1.35
N GLN A 3 13.94 58.87 -0.36
CA GLN A 3 13.39 57.91 0.62
C GLN A 3 12.23 57.06 0.06
N LYS A 4 11.43 57.62 -0.86
CA LYS A 4 10.35 56.88 -1.54
C LYS A 4 10.90 55.86 -2.53
N THR A 5 11.99 56.19 -3.22
CA THR A 5 12.68 55.25 -4.13
C THR A 5 13.29 54.06 -3.39
N ALA A 6 13.91 54.30 -2.22
CA ALA A 6 14.46 53.21 -1.39
C ALA A 6 13.38 52.22 -0.91
N LEU A 7 12.21 52.73 -0.49
CA LEU A 7 11.11 51.88 -0.01
C LEU A 7 10.53 50.99 -1.12
N VAL A 8 10.39 51.54 -2.34
CA VAL A 8 9.93 50.80 -3.52
C VAL A 8 10.94 49.71 -3.92
N SER A 9 12.24 50.01 -3.86
CA SER A 9 13.30 49.02 -4.13
C SER A 9 13.31 47.86 -3.13
N VAL A 10 13.08 48.12 -1.84
CA VAL A 10 13.00 47.07 -0.81
C VAL A 10 11.78 46.17 -1.02
N LEU A 11 10.62 46.74 -1.33
CA LEU A 11 9.39 45.98 -1.60
C LEU A 11 9.54 45.08 -2.84
N LEU A 12 10.11 45.61 -3.94
CA LEU A 12 10.41 44.84 -5.14
C LEU A 12 11.38 43.69 -4.85
N LEU A 13 12.42 43.93 -4.05
CA LEU A 13 13.38 42.89 -3.68
C LEU A 13 12.71 41.78 -2.86
N THR A 14 11.82 42.12 -1.91
CA THR A 14 11.10 41.11 -1.13
C THR A 14 10.13 40.28 -1.97
N LEU A 15 9.47 40.87 -2.97
CA LEU A 15 8.59 40.17 -3.90
C LEU A 15 9.36 39.23 -4.83
N VAL A 16 10.55 39.65 -5.30
CA VAL A 16 11.41 38.81 -6.13
C VAL A 16 11.96 37.64 -5.32
N ILE A 17 12.38 37.86 -4.07
CA ILE A 17 12.86 36.79 -3.19
C ILE A 17 11.74 35.81 -2.85
N SER A 18 10.54 36.29 -2.51
CA SER A 18 9.41 35.40 -2.19
C SER A 18 8.94 34.60 -3.40
N SER A 19 8.89 35.22 -4.58
CA SER A 19 8.61 34.54 -5.85
C SER A 19 9.71 33.53 -6.20
N PHE A 20 10.98 33.88 -6.02
CA PHE A 20 12.10 32.97 -6.25
C PHE A 20 12.05 31.77 -5.28
N VAL A 21 11.81 32.00 -3.98
CA VAL A 21 11.63 30.93 -2.98
C VAL A 21 10.43 30.05 -3.33
N TYR A 22 9.32 30.64 -3.76
CA TYR A 22 8.13 29.91 -4.21
C TYR A 22 8.42 29.08 -5.47
N ILE A 23 9.13 29.64 -6.45
CA ILE A 23 9.54 28.95 -7.69
C ILE A 23 10.53 27.85 -7.35
N THR A 24 11.54 28.08 -6.52
CA THR A 24 12.47 27.02 -6.09
C THR A 24 11.73 25.94 -5.30
N ARG A 25 10.75 26.29 -4.45
CA ARG A 25 9.91 25.30 -3.77
C ARG A 25 9.05 24.51 -4.74
N LYS A 26 8.49 25.14 -5.78
CA LYS A 26 7.68 24.49 -6.83
C LYS A 26 8.52 23.64 -7.79
N LEU A 27 9.74 24.05 -8.09
CA LEU A 27 10.70 23.28 -8.88
C LEU A 27 11.28 22.12 -8.07
N ASN A 28 11.49 22.30 -6.76
CA ASN A 28 11.95 21.25 -5.85
C ASN A 28 10.81 20.34 -5.34
N SER A 29 9.54 20.75 -5.47
CA SER A 29 8.38 19.86 -5.30
C SER A 29 8.16 18.93 -6.50
N SER A 30 9.01 19.03 -7.52
CA SER A 30 9.32 17.92 -8.43
C SER A 30 10.25 16.92 -7.73
N GLU A 31 9.97 16.55 -6.48
CA GLU A 31 10.32 15.20 -6.07
C GLU A 31 9.53 14.30 -7.00
N LYS A 32 10.26 13.74 -7.97
CA LYS A 32 9.81 12.74 -8.93
C LYS A 32 8.72 11.90 -8.26
N ASN A 33 7.54 11.85 -8.88
CA ASN A 33 6.45 11.00 -8.48
C ASN A 33 6.90 9.53 -8.60
N LEU A 34 7.76 9.07 -7.68
CA LEU A 34 8.12 7.68 -7.53
C LEU A 34 6.87 6.98 -7.03
N CYS A 35 6.38 6.08 -7.86
CA CYS A 35 5.36 5.14 -7.48
C CYS A 35 6.04 3.95 -6.82
N ALA A 36 5.36 3.32 -5.86
CA ALA A 36 5.83 2.08 -5.25
C ALA A 36 5.97 0.97 -6.30
N ASN A 37 5.17 1.02 -7.36
CA ASN A 37 5.28 0.21 -8.57
C ASN A 37 4.77 0.98 -9.80
N SER A 38 5.25 0.65 -11.00
CA SER A 38 5.05 1.41 -12.24
C SER A 38 3.64 1.29 -12.81
N ILE A 39 2.93 0.19 -12.56
CA ILE A 39 1.56 -0.01 -13.07
C ILE A 39 0.52 0.84 -12.31
N THR A 40 0.84 1.28 -11.10
CA THR A 40 -0.05 2.12 -10.28
C THR A 40 0.14 3.61 -10.40
N CYS A 41 1.11 4.08 -11.20
CA CYS A 41 1.20 5.49 -11.61
C CYS A 41 0.02 5.94 -12.51
N VAL A 42 -1.16 5.37 -12.31
CA VAL A 42 -2.40 5.47 -13.08
C VAL A 42 -2.34 4.70 -14.42
N GLY A 43 -1.99 3.40 -14.35
CA GLY A 43 -2.34 2.43 -15.38
C GLY A 43 -3.74 1.82 -15.17
N ASN A 44 -4.21 1.03 -16.15
CA ASN A 44 -5.50 0.33 -16.08
C ASN A 44 -5.55 -0.61 -14.86
N LEU A 45 -6.32 -0.25 -13.84
CA LEU A 45 -6.52 -1.05 -12.62
C LEU A 45 -7.56 -2.13 -12.85
N SER A 46 -7.16 -3.15 -13.59
CA SER A 46 -7.95 -4.35 -13.81
C SER A 46 -7.11 -5.57 -13.46
N THR A 47 -7.81 -6.69 -13.25
CA THR A 47 -7.11 -7.95 -13.10
C THR A 47 -6.43 -8.31 -14.41
N VAL A 48 -5.14 -8.58 -14.34
CA VAL A 48 -4.32 -9.06 -15.46
C VAL A 48 -3.73 -10.41 -15.04
N VAL A 49 -3.89 -11.39 -15.91
CA VAL A 49 -3.26 -12.70 -15.78
C VAL A 49 -2.45 -12.94 -17.04
N GLU A 50 -1.15 -13.14 -16.86
CA GLU A 50 -0.20 -13.46 -17.92
C GLU A 50 0.18 -14.93 -17.83
N TYR A 51 0.24 -15.59 -18.98
CA TYR A 51 0.73 -16.97 -19.12
C TYR A 51 2.03 -16.95 -19.93
N ASP A 52 2.92 -17.90 -19.66
CA ASP A 52 4.20 -18.08 -20.37
C ASP A 52 5.14 -16.85 -20.33
N THR A 53 4.98 -15.99 -19.33
CA THR A 53 5.88 -14.86 -19.06
C THR A 53 6.90 -15.20 -17.99
N GLN A 54 8.07 -14.56 -18.05
CA GLN A 54 9.12 -14.69 -17.04
C GLN A 54 9.06 -13.50 -16.09
N ALA A 55 9.09 -13.78 -14.78
CA ALA A 55 9.33 -12.74 -13.80
C ALA A 55 10.83 -12.46 -13.66
N THR A 56 11.17 -11.21 -13.37
CA THR A 56 12.53 -10.78 -13.03
C THR A 56 12.50 -10.01 -11.72
N PHE A 57 13.41 -10.36 -10.80
CA PHE A 57 13.59 -9.63 -9.55
C PHE A 57 15.08 -9.59 -9.19
N LEU A 58 15.64 -8.39 -9.04
CA LEU A 58 17.07 -8.19 -8.75
C LEU A 58 18.02 -8.85 -9.77
N GLY A 59 17.62 -8.88 -11.04
CA GLY A 59 18.38 -9.50 -12.12
C GLY A 59 18.21 -11.02 -12.25
N GLU A 60 17.47 -11.65 -11.35
CA GLU A 60 17.20 -13.09 -11.36
C GLU A 60 15.84 -13.40 -11.99
N THR A 61 15.76 -14.51 -12.73
CA THR A 61 14.49 -15.05 -13.23
C THR A 61 13.76 -15.79 -12.11
N VAL A 62 12.47 -15.49 -11.95
CA VAL A 62 11.62 -16.07 -10.90
C VAL A 62 10.47 -16.84 -11.54
N PRO A 63 10.09 -18.02 -11.00
CA PRO A 63 8.90 -18.74 -11.47
C PRO A 63 7.63 -17.95 -11.20
N VAL A 64 6.79 -17.80 -12.23
CA VAL A 64 5.50 -17.13 -12.12
C VAL A 64 4.44 -18.13 -11.63
N PRO A 65 3.66 -17.82 -10.59
CA PRO A 65 2.63 -18.73 -10.11
C PRO A 65 1.49 -18.88 -11.14
N PRO A 66 0.94 -20.08 -11.30
CA PRO A 66 -0.27 -20.27 -12.10
C PRO A 66 -1.46 -19.65 -11.37
N ILE A 67 -2.26 -18.85 -12.07
CA ILE A 67 -3.48 -18.24 -11.48
C ILE A 67 -4.72 -18.86 -12.11
N ASN A 68 -5.52 -19.53 -11.28
CA ASN A 68 -6.84 -20.02 -11.68
C ASN A 68 -7.94 -19.14 -11.09
N LEU A 69 -8.40 -18.17 -11.87
CA LEU A 69 -9.48 -17.25 -11.47
C LEU A 69 -10.84 -17.96 -11.29
N ALA A 70 -11.05 -19.13 -11.91
CA ALA A 70 -12.32 -19.84 -11.88
C ALA A 70 -12.53 -20.66 -10.59
N LEU A 71 -11.45 -21.15 -9.97
CA LEU A 71 -11.52 -22.03 -8.79
C LEU A 71 -11.84 -21.30 -7.47
N GLU A 72 -11.63 -19.98 -7.38
CA GLU A 72 -11.73 -19.26 -6.10
C GLU A 72 -13.10 -18.60 -5.83
N THR A 73 -14.08 -18.81 -6.71
CA THR A 73 -15.44 -18.27 -6.51
C THR A 73 -16.24 -19.07 -5.46
N SER A 74 -15.70 -20.21 -4.96
CA SER A 74 -16.33 -20.96 -3.88
C SER A 74 -16.01 -20.34 -2.51
N LYS A 75 -16.95 -19.51 -2.06
CA LYS A 75 -17.14 -18.98 -0.70
C LYS A 75 -16.38 -19.73 0.41
N SER A 76 -15.26 -19.17 0.89
CA SER A 76 -14.71 -19.50 2.20
C SER A 76 -14.44 -18.22 2.97
N VAL A 77 -15.41 -17.82 3.80
CA VAL A 77 -15.15 -16.96 4.95
C VAL A 77 -14.58 -17.89 6.01
N VAL A 78 -13.45 -17.55 6.66
CA VAL A 78 -13.36 -17.33 8.11
C VAL A 78 -11.90 -16.95 8.48
N LEU A 79 -11.69 -15.67 8.74
CA LEU A 79 -11.03 -15.21 9.97
C LEU A 79 -12.15 -14.54 10.79
N GLY A 80 -12.26 -14.85 12.09
CA GLY A 80 -13.12 -14.11 13.03
C GLY A 80 -14.64 -14.44 13.09
N LYS A 81 -15.15 -15.48 12.41
CA LYS A 81 -16.61 -15.69 12.33
C LYS A 81 -17.17 -16.79 13.23
N SER A 82 -17.95 -16.38 14.24
CA SER A 82 -19.11 -17.13 14.75
C SER A 82 -20.29 -16.98 13.79
N THR A 83 -21.04 -18.06 13.62
CA THR A 83 -22.13 -18.27 12.67
C THR A 83 -23.20 -17.17 12.66
N GLU A 84 -23.05 -16.12 11.86
CA GLU A 84 -24.17 -15.30 11.35
C GLU A 84 -23.69 -14.41 10.21
N VAL A 85 -24.32 -14.49 9.03
CA VAL A 85 -24.07 -13.62 7.87
C VAL A 85 -24.69 -12.25 8.13
N GLU A 86 -24.19 -11.57 9.15
CA GLU A 86 -24.34 -10.13 9.24
C GLU A 86 -23.35 -9.49 8.27
N LYS A 87 -23.79 -8.40 7.62
CA LYS A 87 -22.91 -7.48 6.88
C LYS A 87 -21.74 -7.16 7.81
N SER A 88 -20.57 -7.74 7.56
CA SER A 88 -19.34 -7.44 8.30
C SER A 88 -19.12 -5.94 8.20
N ASN A 89 -19.41 -5.21 9.28
CA ASN A 89 -19.25 -3.76 9.30
C ASN A 89 -17.76 -3.46 9.18
N SER A 90 -17.34 -2.83 8.07
CA SER A 90 -15.94 -2.45 7.83
C SER A 90 -15.36 -1.60 8.97
N GLN A 91 -16.22 -0.95 9.76
CA GLN A 91 -15.86 -0.15 10.93
C GLN A 91 -15.30 -0.96 12.10
N GLU A 92 -15.47 -2.28 12.11
CA GLU A 92 -14.93 -3.14 13.17
C GLU A 92 -13.61 -3.79 12.77
N LYS A 93 -13.19 -3.71 11.51
CA LYS A 93 -11.95 -4.33 11.02
C LYS A 93 -10.82 -3.32 10.98
N HIS A 94 -9.62 -3.71 11.38
CA HIS A 94 -8.44 -2.85 11.30
C HIS A 94 -7.16 -3.65 11.01
N ILE A 95 -6.29 -3.10 10.17
CA ILE A 95 -4.96 -3.66 9.89
C ILE A 95 -3.90 -2.77 10.53
N TYR A 96 -2.99 -3.36 11.29
CA TYR A 96 -1.86 -2.65 11.89
C TYR A 96 -0.56 -3.21 11.34
N ILE A 97 0.37 -2.34 10.96
CA ILE A 97 1.69 -2.72 10.45
C ILE A 97 2.76 -2.07 11.33
N ASP A 98 3.61 -2.91 11.94
CA ASP A 98 4.77 -2.51 12.73
C ASP A 98 6.03 -2.62 11.86
N LEU A 99 6.58 -1.48 11.44
CA LEU A 99 7.78 -1.44 10.60
C LEU A 99 9.03 -1.93 11.36
N SER A 100 9.16 -1.64 12.65
CA SER A 100 10.31 -2.09 13.46
C SER A 100 10.39 -3.61 13.58
N LYS A 101 9.23 -4.28 13.62
CA LYS A 101 9.13 -5.74 13.76
C LYS A 101 8.87 -6.46 12.44
N GLN A 102 8.63 -5.73 11.36
CA GLN A 102 8.19 -6.28 10.07
C GLN A 102 7.02 -7.25 10.25
N LYS A 103 5.99 -6.79 10.97
CA LYS A 103 4.78 -7.58 11.28
C LYS A 103 3.51 -6.86 10.87
N LEU A 104 2.52 -7.64 10.46
CA LEU A 104 1.15 -7.21 10.25
C LEU A 104 0.23 -7.93 11.22
N TYR A 105 -0.71 -7.18 11.78
CA TYR A 105 -1.73 -7.65 12.70
C TYR A 105 -3.11 -7.27 12.15
N THR A 106 -4.08 -8.17 12.23
CA THR A 106 -5.47 -7.81 11.94
C THR A 106 -6.32 -7.91 13.20
N PHE A 107 -7.25 -6.97 13.33
CA PHE A 107 -8.13 -6.82 14.46
C PHE A 107 -9.59 -6.81 14.00
N GLU A 108 -10.43 -7.49 14.76
CA GLU A 108 -11.87 -7.27 14.78
C GLU A 108 -12.26 -6.71 16.14
N LYS A 109 -12.88 -5.52 16.13
CA LYS A 109 -13.05 -4.68 17.31
C LYS A 109 -11.68 -4.47 17.99
N ASP A 110 -11.53 -4.90 19.23
CA ASP A 110 -10.30 -4.78 20.01
C ASP A 110 -9.56 -6.13 20.15
N GLN A 111 -9.96 -7.16 19.38
CA GLN A 111 -9.36 -8.48 19.41
C GLN A 111 -8.45 -8.71 18.21
N LYS A 112 -7.20 -9.07 18.48
CA LYS A 112 -6.26 -9.54 17.45
C LYS A 112 -6.70 -10.92 16.97
N ILE A 113 -7.01 -11.05 15.68
CA ILE A 113 -7.48 -12.30 15.07
C ILE A 113 -6.43 -12.94 14.14
N PHE A 114 -5.43 -12.19 13.70
CA PHE A 114 -4.35 -12.70 12.86
C PHE A 114 -3.05 -11.91 13.08
N GLU A 115 -1.92 -12.58 12.90
CA GLU A 115 -0.57 -12.00 12.92
C GLU A 115 0.30 -12.71 11.89
N THR A 116 1.07 -11.95 11.12
CA THR A 116 2.04 -12.50 10.18
C THR A 116 3.27 -11.61 10.01
N LEU A 117 4.34 -12.19 9.44
CA LEU A 117 5.53 -11.47 9.02
C LEU A 117 5.29 -10.82 7.66
N VAL A 118 5.87 -9.64 7.45
CA VAL A 118 5.83 -8.91 6.18
C VAL A 118 7.24 -8.53 5.73
N SER A 119 7.38 -8.10 4.47
CA SER A 119 8.55 -7.36 4.01
C SER A 119 8.11 -6.01 3.48
N THR A 120 8.53 -4.94 4.15
CA THR A 120 8.20 -3.56 3.76
C THR A 120 9.35 -2.92 2.98
N GLY A 121 9.23 -1.61 2.76
CA GLY A 121 10.06 -0.84 1.86
C GLY A 121 11.54 -0.74 2.23
N LYS A 122 12.40 -1.40 1.44
CA LYS A 122 13.87 -1.30 1.47
C LYS A 122 14.39 -0.22 0.53
N TRP A 123 13.95 -0.24 -0.73
CA TRP A 123 14.41 0.69 -1.78
C TRP A 123 13.51 1.93 -1.91
N GLY A 124 12.31 1.85 -1.35
CA GLY A 124 11.41 2.99 -1.16
C GLY A 124 10.70 2.81 0.17
N ARG A 125 10.73 3.82 1.04
CA ARG A 125 10.19 3.70 2.40
C ARG A 125 8.67 3.52 2.36
N THR A 126 8.16 2.51 3.07
CA THR A 126 6.71 2.38 3.31
C THR A 126 6.23 3.56 4.16
N PRO A 127 5.19 4.30 3.74
CA PRO A 127 4.76 5.50 4.45
C PRO A 127 4.09 5.14 5.78
N VAL A 128 4.40 5.92 6.82
CA VAL A 128 3.75 5.84 8.14
C VAL A 128 2.48 6.68 8.13
N GLY A 129 1.44 6.24 8.83
CA GLY A 129 0.20 6.98 8.99
C GLY A 129 -1.04 6.10 8.92
N GLU A 130 -2.19 6.78 8.84
CA GLU A 130 -3.51 6.15 8.73
C GLU A 130 -3.95 6.14 7.27
N PHE A 131 -4.37 4.97 6.79
CA PHE A 131 -4.76 4.72 5.41
C PHE A 131 -6.07 3.93 5.34
N LYS A 132 -6.63 3.82 4.14
CA LYS A 132 -7.73 2.91 3.84
C LYS A 132 -7.46 2.17 2.54
N ILE A 133 -7.84 0.89 2.50
CA ILE A 133 -7.88 0.12 1.25
C ILE A 133 -8.92 0.75 0.33
N TRP A 134 -8.55 1.04 -0.92
CA TRP A 134 -9.48 1.68 -1.87
C TRP A 134 -9.77 0.84 -3.11
N VAL A 135 -8.91 -0.14 -3.40
CA VAL A 135 -9.17 -1.13 -4.45
C VAL A 135 -8.47 -2.43 -4.10
N LYS A 136 -9.13 -3.52 -4.47
CA LYS A 136 -8.64 -4.89 -4.36
C LYS A 136 -8.62 -5.52 -5.73
N ILE A 137 -7.51 -6.16 -6.10
CA ILE A 137 -7.30 -6.80 -7.40
C ILE A 137 -6.76 -8.21 -7.15
N ARG A 138 -7.41 -9.23 -7.74
CA ARG A 138 -7.03 -10.63 -7.56
C ARG A 138 -5.63 -10.93 -8.09
N SER A 139 -5.29 -10.36 -9.25
CA SER A 139 -3.99 -10.52 -9.90
C SER A 139 -3.68 -9.30 -10.75
N THR A 140 -2.46 -8.79 -10.69
CA THR A 140 -2.00 -7.78 -11.64
C THR A 140 -0.49 -7.88 -11.82
N THR A 141 0.02 -7.29 -12.89
CA THR A 141 1.46 -7.18 -13.09
C THR A 141 2.00 -5.99 -12.30
N MET A 142 3.20 -6.10 -11.75
CA MET A 142 3.91 -4.99 -11.15
C MET A 142 5.33 -4.93 -11.72
N SER A 143 5.79 -3.75 -12.09
CA SER A 143 7.17 -3.53 -12.51
C SER A 143 7.67 -2.25 -11.87
N GLY A 144 8.98 -2.03 -11.80
CA GLY A 144 9.54 -0.86 -11.15
C GLY A 144 11.01 -1.03 -10.84
N GLY A 145 11.54 -0.15 -9.98
CA GLY A 145 12.97 -0.09 -9.72
C GLY A 145 13.77 0.36 -10.94
N SER A 146 15.09 0.39 -10.82
CA SER A 146 16.01 0.74 -11.89
C SER A 146 17.41 0.19 -11.64
N GLY A 147 18.08 -0.32 -12.67
CA GLY A 147 19.40 -0.92 -12.47
C GLY A 147 19.30 -2.19 -11.62
N SER A 148 20.07 -2.27 -10.53
CA SER A 148 20.18 -3.51 -9.73
C SER A 148 18.94 -3.89 -8.94
N ASP A 149 18.01 -2.95 -8.72
CA ASP A 149 16.76 -3.20 -7.99
C ASP A 149 15.52 -3.28 -8.91
N TYR A 150 15.74 -3.35 -10.23
CA TYR A 150 14.67 -3.52 -11.20
C TYR A 150 13.87 -4.80 -10.96
N TYR A 151 12.56 -4.71 -11.21
CA TYR A 151 11.68 -5.87 -11.21
C TYR A 151 10.60 -5.80 -12.29
N TYR A 152 10.22 -6.98 -12.75
CA TYR A 152 9.04 -7.26 -13.56
C TYR A 152 8.37 -8.50 -13.00
N LEU A 153 7.19 -8.34 -12.45
CA LEU A 153 6.49 -9.34 -11.65
C LEU A 153 5.07 -9.48 -12.21
N PRO A 154 4.85 -10.36 -13.20
CA PRO A 154 3.51 -10.72 -13.64
C PRO A 154 2.75 -11.43 -12.51
N ASN A 155 1.42 -11.40 -12.55
CA ASN A 155 0.58 -12.22 -11.68
C ASN A 155 0.78 -12.00 -10.17
N VAL A 156 1.06 -10.76 -9.74
CA VAL A 156 1.12 -10.43 -8.30
C VAL A 156 -0.27 -10.63 -7.70
N PRO A 157 -0.43 -11.55 -6.73
CA PRO A 157 -1.76 -11.96 -6.28
C PRO A 157 -2.25 -11.14 -5.09
N TYR A 158 -3.58 -11.09 -4.93
CA TYR A 158 -4.29 -10.55 -3.77
C TYR A 158 -3.87 -9.12 -3.39
N VAL A 159 -3.84 -8.24 -4.39
CA VAL A 159 -3.40 -6.86 -4.25
C VAL A 159 -4.47 -6.01 -3.58
N MET A 160 -4.09 -5.28 -2.53
CA MET A 160 -4.93 -4.36 -1.77
C MET A 160 -4.23 -3.00 -1.74
N TYR A 161 -4.59 -2.09 -2.65
CA TYR A 161 -3.99 -0.75 -2.66
C TYR A 161 -4.64 0.13 -1.60
N PHE A 162 -3.82 0.94 -0.95
CA PHE A 162 -4.24 1.88 0.09
C PHE A 162 -3.81 3.31 -0.21
N TYR A 163 -4.48 4.26 0.43
CA TYR A 163 -4.21 5.69 0.26
C TYR A 163 -4.66 6.47 1.50
N ASN A 164 -4.21 7.72 1.57
CA ASN A 164 -4.79 8.75 2.41
C ASN A 164 -4.65 10.12 1.72
N ASP A 165 -4.96 11.20 2.42
CA ASP A 165 -4.92 12.55 1.83
C ASP A 165 -3.51 13.04 1.52
N GLN A 166 -2.48 12.50 2.19
CA GLN A 166 -1.08 12.86 2.00
C GLN A 166 -0.36 11.95 0.98
N VAL A 167 -0.81 10.71 0.87
CA VAL A 167 -0.28 9.68 -0.01
C VAL A 167 -1.37 9.32 -1.02
N PRO A 168 -1.38 9.97 -2.19
CA PRO A 168 -2.46 9.80 -3.16
C PRO A 168 -2.43 8.40 -3.77
N LYS A 169 -3.59 7.95 -4.25
CA LYS A 169 -3.79 6.64 -4.92
C LYS A 169 -2.76 6.35 -6.03
N ALA A 170 -2.35 7.39 -6.76
CA ALA A 170 -1.36 7.31 -7.83
C ALA A 170 0.05 6.89 -7.36
N ARG A 171 0.33 6.91 -6.05
CA ARG A 171 1.59 6.38 -5.50
C ARG A 171 1.63 4.86 -5.48
N GLY A 172 0.47 4.20 -5.46
CA GLY A 172 0.42 2.76 -5.68
C GLY A 172 0.88 1.86 -4.55
N TYR A 173 0.96 2.38 -3.33
CA TYR A 173 1.26 1.55 -2.17
C TYR A 173 0.14 0.53 -1.94
N GLY A 174 0.53 -0.71 -1.69
CA GLY A 174 -0.42 -1.78 -1.42
C GLY A 174 0.17 -2.90 -0.59
N LEU A 175 -0.73 -3.75 -0.10
CA LEU A 175 -0.41 -5.06 0.43
C LEU A 175 -0.65 -6.09 -0.67
N HIS A 176 0.23 -7.09 -0.82
CA HIS A 176 0.03 -8.15 -1.81
C HIS A 176 0.89 -9.39 -1.49
N GLY A 177 0.56 -10.50 -2.14
CA GLY A 177 1.43 -11.68 -2.11
C GLY A 177 2.73 -11.44 -2.86
N ALA A 178 3.83 -11.99 -2.38
CA ALA A 178 5.14 -11.92 -3.01
C ALA A 178 5.73 -13.31 -3.24
N TYR A 179 5.57 -13.83 -4.47
CA TYR A 179 6.08 -15.16 -4.86
C TYR A 179 7.59 -15.19 -5.13
N TRP A 180 8.22 -14.01 -5.29
CA TRP A 180 9.61 -13.87 -5.74
C TRP A 180 10.67 -13.91 -4.63
N HIS A 181 10.26 -13.87 -3.36
CA HIS A 181 11.18 -13.98 -2.25
C HIS A 181 10.51 -14.58 -1.01
N ASN A 182 11.31 -15.09 -0.08
CA ASN A 182 10.84 -15.57 1.22
C ASN A 182 11.34 -14.74 2.42
N ASN A 183 11.83 -13.51 2.19
CA ASN A 183 12.50 -12.66 3.18
C ASN A 183 11.55 -11.99 4.21
N PHE A 184 10.44 -12.64 4.56
CA PHE A 184 9.42 -12.10 5.47
C PHE A 184 9.99 -11.92 6.88
N GLY A 185 9.77 -10.74 7.47
CA GLY A 185 10.43 -10.31 8.72
C GLY A 185 11.59 -9.34 8.46
N HIS A 186 11.91 -9.05 7.20
CA HIS A 186 12.93 -8.10 6.78
C HIS A 186 12.44 -7.26 5.60
N GLU A 187 12.94 -6.03 5.47
CA GLU A 187 12.61 -5.14 4.35
C GLU A 187 13.08 -5.71 3.02
N MET A 188 12.21 -5.72 2.00
CA MET A 188 12.50 -6.33 0.69
C MET A 188 11.61 -5.79 -0.45
N SER A 189 11.02 -4.60 -0.30
CA SER A 189 10.15 -4.01 -1.32
C SER A 189 10.56 -2.58 -1.70
N HIS A 190 9.88 -2.02 -2.70
CA HIS A 190 9.97 -0.60 -3.10
C HIS A 190 8.93 0.29 -2.39
N GLY A 191 8.31 -0.22 -1.32
CA GLY A 191 7.38 0.52 -0.48
C GLY A 191 6.09 -0.22 -0.19
N CYS A 192 5.70 -1.17 -1.03
CA CYS A 192 4.58 -2.08 -0.76
C CYS A 192 4.86 -2.98 0.46
N VAL A 193 3.80 -3.57 1.00
CA VAL A 193 3.86 -4.51 2.12
C VAL A 193 3.72 -5.92 1.56
N ASN A 194 4.85 -6.62 1.43
CA ASN A 194 4.88 -7.96 0.86
C ASN A 194 4.46 -8.98 1.92
N LEU A 195 3.57 -9.88 1.53
CA LEU A 195 3.04 -10.97 2.34
C LEU A 195 3.35 -12.32 1.67
N ARG A 196 3.39 -13.39 2.47
CA ARG A 196 3.25 -14.74 1.89
C ARG A 196 1.92 -14.82 1.16
N GLU A 197 1.87 -15.51 0.04
CA GLU A 197 0.66 -15.61 -0.78
C GLU A 197 -0.54 -16.13 0.01
N THR A 198 -0.33 -17.12 0.88
CA THR A 198 -1.37 -17.66 1.77
C THR A 198 -1.93 -16.61 2.72
N ASP A 199 -1.07 -15.78 3.29
CA ASP A 199 -1.45 -14.75 4.26
C ASP A 199 -2.13 -13.57 3.55
N ALA A 200 -1.62 -13.20 2.36
CA ALA A 200 -2.23 -12.22 1.49
C ALA A 200 -3.66 -12.62 1.10
N LYS A 201 -3.88 -13.90 0.75
CA LYS A 201 -5.21 -14.44 0.46
C LYS A 201 -6.16 -14.30 1.65
N LEU A 202 -5.72 -14.74 2.84
CA LEU A 202 -6.53 -14.67 4.06
C LEU A 202 -6.95 -13.22 4.36
N ILE A 203 -6.00 -12.28 4.32
CA ILE A 203 -6.27 -10.86 4.56
C ILE A 203 -7.14 -10.29 3.45
N TYR A 204 -6.91 -10.64 2.18
CA TYR A 204 -7.72 -10.19 1.05
C TYR A 204 -9.17 -10.66 1.18
N ASP A 205 -9.41 -11.92 1.51
CA ASP A 205 -10.78 -12.44 1.62
C ASP A 205 -11.49 -11.87 2.87
N TRP A 206 -10.73 -11.53 3.92
CA TRP A 206 -11.24 -10.90 5.14
C TRP A 206 -11.50 -9.38 5.01
N ALA A 207 -10.61 -8.64 4.37
CA ALA A 207 -10.62 -7.18 4.35
C ALA A 207 -11.73 -6.60 3.46
N SER A 208 -12.22 -5.42 3.83
CA SER A 208 -13.09 -4.59 3.01
C SER A 208 -12.28 -3.83 1.94
N PRO A 209 -12.85 -3.55 0.75
CA PRO A 209 -14.22 -3.89 0.36
C PRO A 209 -14.40 -5.39 0.09
N THR A 210 -15.60 -5.91 0.35
CA THR A 210 -15.88 -7.32 0.13
C THR A 210 -15.76 -7.64 -1.37
N SER A 211 -14.83 -8.54 -1.73
CA SER A 211 -14.48 -8.77 -3.14
C SER A 211 -15.11 -10.04 -3.70
N PHE A 212 -16.19 -9.90 -4.45
CA PHE A 212 -16.81 -11.00 -5.21
C PHE A 212 -16.37 -11.07 -6.68
N LYS A 213 -15.60 -10.07 -7.13
CA LYS A 213 -15.11 -9.93 -8.50
C LYS A 213 -13.58 -9.92 -8.50
N SER A 214 -13.00 -9.97 -9.69
CA SER A 214 -11.55 -9.91 -9.91
C SER A 214 -10.95 -8.56 -9.48
N THR A 215 -11.67 -7.46 -9.72
CA THR A 215 -11.34 -6.12 -9.19
C THR A 215 -12.54 -5.55 -8.44
N THR A 216 -12.31 -4.99 -7.25
CA THR A 216 -13.34 -4.36 -6.42
C THR A 216 -12.83 -3.04 -5.85
N HIS A 217 -13.54 -1.95 -6.10
CA HIS A 217 -13.24 -0.63 -5.53
C HIS A 217 -14.05 -0.37 -4.26
N ALA A 218 -13.48 0.40 -3.34
CA ALA A 218 -14.22 0.93 -2.19
C ALA A 218 -15.34 1.87 -2.64
N SER A 219 -16.41 1.93 -1.87
CA SER A 219 -17.58 2.79 -2.10
C SER A 219 -17.94 3.55 -0.83
N SER A 220 -18.98 4.39 -0.87
CA SER A 220 -19.53 5.01 0.33
C SER A 220 -20.01 3.98 1.36
N ASP A 221 -20.55 2.86 0.88
CA ASP A 221 -21.18 1.83 1.72
C ASP A 221 -20.15 0.82 2.24
N ASP A 222 -19.04 0.64 1.53
CA ASP A 222 -17.91 -0.20 1.94
C ASP A 222 -16.60 0.57 1.67
N PRO A 223 -16.23 1.50 2.57
CA PRO A 223 -15.12 2.44 2.36
C PRO A 223 -13.73 1.80 2.42
N GLY A 224 -13.66 0.49 2.62
CA GLY A 224 -12.43 -0.27 2.76
C GLY A 224 -11.90 -0.33 4.19
N THR A 225 -11.13 -1.38 4.47
CA THR A 225 -10.55 -1.59 5.81
C THR A 225 -9.50 -0.52 6.12
N PRO A 226 -9.55 0.13 7.30
CA PRO A 226 -8.51 1.04 7.76
C PRO A 226 -7.20 0.31 8.05
N ILE A 227 -6.09 1.01 7.79
CA ILE A 227 -4.72 0.53 8.01
C ILE A 227 -3.96 1.59 8.80
N SER A 228 -3.35 1.21 9.91
CA SER A 228 -2.34 2.02 10.60
C SER A 228 -0.96 1.44 10.33
N ILE A 229 -0.06 2.23 9.74
CA ILE A 229 1.34 1.86 9.55
C ILE A 229 2.16 2.68 10.53
N CYS A 230 2.80 2.03 11.48
CA CYS A 230 3.54 2.68 12.57
C CYS A 230 5.02 2.31 12.50
N ASN A 231 5.92 3.18 12.97
CA ASN A 231 7.33 2.81 13.17
C ASN A 231 7.44 1.68 14.20
N GLN A 232 6.68 1.78 15.29
CA GLN A 232 6.57 0.73 16.30
C GLN A 232 5.14 0.68 16.84
N ILE A 233 4.68 -0.52 17.24
CA ILE A 233 3.37 -0.70 17.86
C ILE A 233 3.52 -1.14 19.32
N GLN A 234 2.76 -0.47 20.18
CA GLN A 234 2.54 -0.88 21.56
C GLN A 234 1.16 -1.54 21.70
N PHE A 235 1.14 -2.72 22.31
CA PHE A 235 -0.08 -3.44 22.64
C PHE A 235 -0.40 -3.29 24.11
N GLN A 236 -1.68 -3.11 24.42
CA GLN A 236 -2.22 -3.10 25.77
C GLN A 236 -3.50 -3.95 25.78
N GLU A 237 -3.68 -4.75 26.83
CA GLU A 237 -4.83 -5.64 26.93
C GLU A 237 -6.14 -4.86 26.98
N GLY A 238 -7.12 -5.27 26.17
CA GLY A 238 -8.43 -4.61 26.10
C GLY A 238 -8.43 -3.22 25.46
N LEU A 239 -7.33 -2.79 24.83
CA LEU A 239 -7.21 -1.48 24.18
C LEU A 239 -6.77 -1.63 22.72
N LYS A 240 -7.10 -0.62 21.92
CA LYS A 240 -6.60 -0.51 20.55
C LYS A 240 -5.07 -0.36 20.54
N PRO A 241 -4.38 -1.00 19.59
CA PRO A 241 -2.95 -0.80 19.41
C PRO A 241 -2.58 0.67 19.23
N LEU A 242 -1.49 1.09 19.88
CA LEU A 242 -0.98 2.47 19.78
C LEU A 242 0.21 2.51 18.82
N CYS A 243 0.11 3.35 17.79
CA CYS A 243 1.26 3.72 16.96
C CYS A 243 2.20 4.62 17.77
N LEU A 244 3.47 4.23 17.86
CA LEU A 244 4.55 5.07 18.36
C LEU A 244 5.28 5.72 17.18
N GLU A 245 5.61 7.00 17.36
CA GLU A 245 6.43 7.78 16.43
C GLU A 245 7.89 7.33 16.43
#